data_AF-F4S583-F1
#
_entry.id   AF-F4S583-F1
#
_cell.length_a   1.000
_cell.length_b   1.000
_cell.length_c   1.000
_cell.angle_alpha   90.00
_cell.angle_beta   90.00
_cell.angle_gamma   90.00
#
_symmetry.space_group_name_H-M   'P 1'
#
loop_
_entity.id
_entity.type
_entity.pdbx_description
1 polymer ?
#
loop_
_entity_poly.entity_id
_entity_poly.type
_entity_poly.pdbx_seq_one_letter_code
_entity_poly.pdbx_strand_id
1 'polypeptide(L)'
;MASKQVGNAFVRLIVEAGKASPSPPVGPALGARGVKAMDFCKLFNAQTAHYEPSTPMRVKLSIAPDRTFTFQLSSPPTSHFFFKTLGIAKGAGDTGKVGSIPVGELSLKHVYEIAKIKKSDPGMDHIPLESVARSVVAQAHNMGIKVIA
;
A
#
# COMPACT_ATOMS: atom_id res chain seq x y z
N MET A 1 -0.28 -40.89 -7.02
CA MET A 1 -1.42 -39.97 -6.77
C MET A 1 -1.09 -39.09 -5.57
N ALA A 2 -0.32 -38.02 -5.77
CA ALA A 2 0.08 -37.13 -4.68
C ALA A 2 -1.01 -36.07 -4.47
N SER A 3 -1.68 -36.13 -3.32
CA SER A 3 -2.59 -35.12 -2.82
C SER A 3 -1.85 -33.78 -2.68
N LYS A 4 -1.96 -32.94 -3.70
CA LYS A 4 -1.47 -31.55 -3.65
C LYS A 4 -2.34 -30.79 -2.66
N GLN A 5 -1.92 -30.76 -1.40
CA GLN A 5 -2.54 -29.93 -0.38
C GLN A 5 -2.72 -28.53 -0.94
N VAL A 6 -3.98 -28.07 -1.00
CA VAL A 6 -4.32 -26.70 -1.34
C VAL A 6 -3.91 -25.85 -0.14
N GLY A 7 -2.62 -25.56 -0.05
CA GLY A 7 -2.09 -24.63 0.94
C GLY A 7 -2.73 -23.26 0.72
N ASN A 8 -3.04 -22.57 1.82
CA ASN A 8 -3.59 -21.21 1.85
C ASN A 8 -3.03 -20.37 0.70
N ALA A 9 -3.87 -20.04 -0.27
CA ALA A 9 -3.42 -19.27 -1.42
C ALA A 9 -3.39 -17.79 -1.02
N PHE A 10 -2.18 -17.22 -1.01
CA PHE A 10 -2.00 -15.78 -0.79
C PHE A 10 -1.97 -15.06 -2.14
N VAL A 11 -2.83 -14.06 -2.29
CA VAL A 11 -2.87 -13.18 -3.46
C VAL A 11 -2.56 -11.76 -2.99
N ARG A 12 -1.59 -11.11 -3.64
CA ARG A 12 -1.26 -9.70 -3.40
C ARG A 12 -1.80 -8.89 -4.56
N LEU A 13 -2.66 -7.93 -4.27
CA LEU A 13 -3.27 -7.04 -5.25
C LEU A 13 -3.00 -5.59 -4.87
N ILE A 14 -2.91 -4.73 -5.88
CA ILE A 14 -2.93 -3.28 -5.71
C ILE A 14 -4.24 -2.82 -6.33
N VAL A 15 -5.06 -2.14 -5.54
CA VAL A 15 -6.39 -1.67 -5.96
C VAL A 15 -6.57 -0.23 -5.49
N GLU A 16 -7.13 0.60 -6.35
CA GLU A 16 -7.46 1.98 -5.99
C GLU A 16 -8.63 2.03 -5.01
N ALA A 17 -8.48 2.80 -3.93
CA ALA A 17 -9.51 3.03 -2.93
C ALA A 17 -10.80 3.56 -3.57
N GLY A 18 -11.94 3.02 -3.15
CA GLY A 18 -13.28 3.43 -3.60
C GLY A 18 -13.64 3.09 -5.05
N LYS A 19 -12.72 2.50 -5.84
CA LYS A 19 -12.93 2.15 -7.25
C LYS A 19 -12.69 0.67 -7.54
N ALA A 20 -12.84 -0.23 -6.56
CA ALA A 20 -12.73 -1.66 -6.84
C ALA A 20 -13.87 -2.12 -7.74
N SER A 21 -13.51 -2.63 -8.92
CA SER A 21 -14.41 -3.26 -9.88
C SER A 21 -13.88 -4.67 -10.23
N PRO A 22 -14.76 -5.59 -10.68
CA PRO A 22 -14.35 -6.92 -11.16
C PRO A 22 -13.60 -6.89 -12.51
N SER A 23 -13.10 -5.73 -12.92
CA SER A 23 -12.31 -5.54 -14.14
C SER A 23 -10.92 -6.20 -14.00
N PRO A 24 -10.21 -6.45 -15.12
CA PRO A 24 -8.78 -6.80 -15.07
C PRO A 24 -8.06 -5.64 -14.37
N PRO A 25 -7.38 -5.80 -13.22
CA PRO A 25 -6.60 -6.95 -12.72
C PRO A 25 -7.23 -7.78 -11.58
N VAL A 26 -8.32 -7.33 -10.95
CA VAL A 26 -8.92 -7.99 -9.77
C VAL A 26 -9.76 -9.19 -10.17
N GLY A 27 -10.56 -9.05 -11.23
CA GLY A 27 -11.44 -10.11 -11.74
C GLY A 27 -10.71 -11.41 -12.09
N PRO A 28 -9.71 -11.39 -12.99
CA PRO A 28 -8.95 -12.58 -13.37
C PRO A 28 -8.17 -13.20 -12.20
N ALA A 29 -7.55 -12.36 -11.34
CA ALA A 29 -6.72 -12.83 -10.23
C ALA A 29 -7.53 -13.58 -9.16
N LEU A 30 -8.75 -13.11 -8.86
CA LEU A 30 -9.66 -13.75 -7.90
C LEU A 30 -10.49 -14.88 -8.53
N GLY A 31 -10.90 -14.70 -9.78
CA GLY A 31 -11.67 -15.69 -10.54
C GLY A 31 -10.91 -16.99 -10.76
N ALA A 32 -9.61 -16.92 -11.06
CA ALA A 32 -8.74 -18.10 -11.21
C ALA A 32 -8.64 -18.96 -9.93
N ARG A 33 -9.00 -18.38 -8.76
CA ARG A 33 -8.97 -19.06 -7.46
C ARG A 33 -10.37 -19.42 -6.94
N GLY A 34 -11.41 -19.17 -7.73
CA GLY A 34 -12.80 -19.50 -7.36
C GLY A 34 -13.40 -18.58 -6.29
N VAL A 35 -12.85 -17.38 -6.09
CA VAL A 35 -13.36 -16.38 -5.14
C VAL A 35 -14.36 -15.46 -5.85
N LYS A 36 -15.45 -15.11 -5.17
CA LYS A 36 -16.46 -14.16 -5.69
C LYS A 36 -15.89 -12.75 -5.72
N ALA A 37 -15.39 -12.33 -6.89
CA ALA A 37 -14.79 -11.00 -7.09
C ALA A 37 -15.75 -9.84 -6.74
N MET A 38 -17.06 -10.01 -6.98
CA MET A 38 -18.07 -9.00 -6.66
C MET A 38 -18.21 -8.74 -5.16
N ASP A 39 -18.18 -9.79 -4.34
CA ASP A 39 -18.28 -9.67 -2.88
C ASP A 39 -17.03 -9.01 -2.32
N PHE A 40 -15.86 -9.35 -2.85
CA PHE A 40 -14.61 -8.67 -2.54
C PHE A 40 -14.68 -7.17 -2.88
N CYS A 41 -15.13 -6.79 -4.07
CA CYS A 41 -15.21 -5.38 -4.47
C CYS A 41 -16.11 -4.56 -3.54
N LYS A 42 -17.26 -5.13 -3.11
CA LYS A 42 -18.18 -4.46 -2.17
C LYS A 42 -17.54 -4.27 -0.79
N LEU A 43 -16.96 -5.33 -0.23
CA LEU A 43 -16.30 -5.26 1.08
C LEU A 43 -15.10 -4.31 1.06
N PHE A 44 -14.31 -4.33 -0.03
CA PHE A 44 -13.19 -3.43 -0.22
C PHE A 44 -13.65 -1.97 -0.30
N ASN A 45 -14.68 -1.65 -1.10
CA ASN A 45 -15.18 -0.28 -1.22
C ASN A 45 -15.78 0.22 0.10
N ALA A 46 -16.45 -0.65 0.87
CA ALA A 46 -16.97 -0.29 2.19
C ALA A 46 -15.85 0.03 3.20
N GLN A 47 -14.78 -0.78 3.26
CA GLN A 47 -13.66 -0.54 4.16
C GLN A 47 -12.77 0.64 3.70
N THR A 48 -12.70 0.90 2.40
CA THR A 48 -11.88 1.98 1.83
C THR A 48 -12.62 3.30 1.67
N ALA A 49 -13.90 3.39 2.06
CA ALA A 49 -14.72 4.60 1.96
C ALA A 49 -14.15 5.79 2.75
N HIS A 50 -13.34 5.54 3.78
CA HIS A 50 -12.69 6.58 4.58
C HIS A 50 -11.41 7.14 3.94
N TYR A 51 -10.87 6.46 2.92
CA TYR A 51 -9.68 6.90 2.22
C TYR A 51 -10.06 7.72 0.99
N GLU A 52 -9.15 8.60 0.59
CA GLU A 52 -9.36 9.40 -0.61
C GLU A 52 -9.45 8.49 -1.85
N PRO A 53 -10.48 8.67 -2.69
CA PRO A 53 -10.65 7.85 -3.88
C PRO A 53 -9.42 7.96 -4.78
N SER A 54 -9.08 6.88 -5.49
CA SER A 54 -7.87 6.72 -6.33
C SER A 54 -6.54 6.49 -5.61
N THR A 55 -6.53 6.43 -4.27
CA THR A 55 -5.31 6.07 -3.55
C THR A 55 -4.99 4.57 -3.75
N PRO A 56 -3.79 4.18 -4.24
CA PRO A 56 -3.44 2.79 -4.43
C PRO A 56 -3.23 2.10 -3.09
N MET A 57 -4.10 1.14 -2.75
CA MET A 57 -4.02 0.34 -1.53
C MET A 57 -3.54 -1.06 -1.84
N ARG A 58 -2.70 -1.60 -0.96
CA ARG A 58 -2.20 -2.96 -1.05
C ARG A 58 -3.13 -3.89 -0.28
N VAL A 59 -3.58 -4.94 -0.94
CA VAL A 59 -4.46 -5.95 -0.35
C VAL A 59 -3.73 -7.29 -0.32
N LYS A 60 -3.63 -7.87 0.86
CA LYS A 60 -3.21 -9.26 1.03
C LYS A 60 -4.47 -10.09 1.24
N LEU A 61 -4.79 -10.92 0.27
CA LEU A 61 -5.94 -11.80 0.31
C LEU A 61 -5.47 -13.22 0.62
N SER A 62 -6.09 -13.84 1.63
CA SER A 62 -5.87 -15.23 2.03
C SER A 62 -7.11 -16.03 1.71
N ILE A 63 -6.94 -17.08 0.90
CA ILE A 63 -8.02 -17.97 0.47
C ILE A 63 -7.88 -19.27 1.24
N ALA A 64 -8.92 -19.58 2.01
CA ALA A 64 -9.05 -20.85 2.70
C ALA A 64 -9.53 -21.96 1.73
N PRO A 65 -9.28 -23.23 2.06
CA PRO A 65 -9.62 -24.37 1.18
C PRO A 65 -11.14 -24.53 0.94
N ASP A 66 -11.98 -23.97 1.80
CA ASP A 66 -13.44 -23.89 1.66
C ASP A 66 -13.90 -22.76 0.71
N ARG A 67 -12.95 -22.09 0.03
CA ARG A 67 -13.18 -20.93 -0.85
C ARG A 67 -13.67 -19.69 -0.11
N THR A 68 -13.60 -19.66 1.22
CA THR A 68 -13.75 -18.41 1.97
C THR A 68 -12.50 -17.57 1.79
N PHE A 69 -12.67 -16.25 1.79
CA PHE A 69 -11.57 -15.31 1.65
C PHE A 69 -11.55 -14.37 2.85
N THR A 70 -10.36 -14.12 3.35
CA THR A 70 -10.08 -13.03 4.27
C THR A 70 -9.09 -12.09 3.60
N PHE A 71 -9.23 -10.79 3.82
CA PHE A 71 -8.29 -9.83 3.27
C PHE A 71 -7.85 -8.84 4.33
N GLN A 72 -6.60 -8.45 4.25
CA GLN A 72 -6.00 -7.41 5.07
C GLN A 72 -5.64 -6.25 4.16
N LEU A 73 -6.18 -5.09 4.48
CA LEU A 73 -5.80 -3.82 3.88
C LEU A 73 -4.52 -3.34 4.54
N SER A 74 -3.57 -2.92 3.72
CA SER A 74 -2.41 -2.15 4.19
C SER A 74 -2.53 -0.73 3.67
N SER A 75 -1.98 0.21 4.44
CA SER A 75 -1.93 1.62 4.07
C SER A 75 -1.26 1.81 2.70
N PRO A 76 -1.60 2.94 2.05
CA PRO A 76 -0.99 3.31 0.78
C PRO A 76 0.55 3.31 0.86
N PRO A 77 1.25 3.05 -0.28
CA PRO A 77 2.68 3.23 -0.34
C PRO A 77 3.10 4.63 0.13
N THR A 78 4.17 4.71 0.93
CA THR A 78 4.70 5.99 1.43
C THR A 78 4.99 6.98 0.31
N SER A 79 5.39 6.48 -0.87
CA SER A 79 5.60 7.26 -2.09
C SER A 79 4.36 8.06 -2.49
N HIS A 80 3.16 7.51 -2.33
CA HIS A 80 1.92 8.22 -2.65
C HIS A 80 1.67 9.39 -1.69
N PHE A 81 2.00 9.21 -0.39
CA PHE A 81 1.91 10.31 0.57
C PHE A 81 2.88 11.45 0.21
N PHE A 82 4.11 11.12 -0.20
CA PHE A 82 5.08 12.14 -0.64
C PHE A 82 4.63 12.89 -1.89
N PHE A 83 4.11 12.18 -2.89
CA PHE A 83 3.58 12.78 -4.11
C PHE A 83 2.40 13.71 -3.81
N LYS A 84 1.52 13.33 -2.89
CA LYS A 84 0.41 14.17 -2.44
C LYS A 84 0.87 15.42 -1.69
N THR A 85 1.84 15.29 -0.77
CA THR A 85 2.35 16.43 0.00
C THR A 85 3.14 17.42 -0.85
N LEU A 86 3.86 16.92 -1.86
CA LEU A 86 4.73 17.74 -2.71
C LEU A 86 4.06 18.17 -4.03
N GLY A 87 2.90 17.59 -4.37
CA GLY A 87 2.23 17.85 -5.65
C GLY A 87 2.98 17.31 -6.88
N ILE A 88 3.91 16.35 -6.70
CA ILE A 88 4.75 15.80 -7.78
C ILE A 88 4.23 14.45 -8.25
N ALA A 89 4.33 14.17 -9.56
CA ALA A 89 3.87 12.90 -10.13
C ALA A 89 4.93 11.79 -10.12
N LYS A 90 6.22 12.14 -10.01
CA LYS A 90 7.35 11.20 -10.03
C LYS A 90 8.43 11.65 -9.04
N GLY A 91 9.15 10.67 -8.48
CA GLY A 91 10.35 10.93 -7.68
C GLY A 91 11.57 11.26 -8.55
N ALA A 92 12.70 11.58 -7.91
CA ALA A 92 13.95 11.81 -8.61
C ALA A 92 14.38 10.56 -9.39
N GLY A 93 14.63 10.71 -10.70
CA GLY A 93 15.22 9.64 -11.52
C GLY A 93 16.72 9.43 -11.26
N ASP A 94 17.37 10.43 -10.66
CA ASP A 94 18.82 10.52 -10.50
C ASP A 94 19.24 10.57 -9.03
N THR A 95 18.50 9.91 -8.14
CA THR A 95 18.83 9.94 -6.71
C THR A 95 20.22 9.36 -6.43
N GLY A 96 21.08 10.13 -5.74
CA GLY A 96 22.42 9.68 -5.33
C GLY A 96 23.56 9.98 -6.32
N LYS A 97 23.31 10.68 -7.42
CA LYS A 97 24.37 11.20 -8.28
C LYS A 97 24.99 12.47 -7.67
N VAL A 98 26.28 12.69 -7.92
CA VAL A 98 26.95 13.93 -7.53
C VAL A 98 26.28 15.09 -8.28
N GLY A 99 25.66 16.02 -7.55
CA GLY A 99 24.91 17.15 -8.13
C GLY A 99 23.39 16.98 -8.24
N SER A 100 22.80 15.91 -7.69
CA SER A 100 21.34 15.72 -7.73
C SER A 100 20.60 16.81 -6.94
N ILE A 101 19.68 17.50 -7.64
CA ILE A 101 18.79 18.50 -7.05
C ILE A 101 17.63 17.76 -6.38
N PRO A 102 17.27 18.06 -5.11
CA PRO A 102 16.12 17.46 -4.49
C PRO A 102 14.84 17.88 -5.21
N VAL A 103 13.94 16.92 -5.45
CA VAL A 103 12.68 17.13 -6.18
C VAL A 103 11.63 17.82 -5.30
N GLY A 104 11.83 17.81 -3.99
CA GLY A 104 10.99 18.54 -3.04
C GLY A 104 11.54 18.46 -1.62
N GLU A 105 10.92 19.23 -0.74
CA GLU A 105 11.28 19.33 0.66
C GLU A 105 10.13 18.88 1.55
N LEU A 106 10.40 18.01 2.53
CA LEU A 106 9.40 17.45 3.43
C LEU A 106 9.77 17.80 4.88
N SER A 107 8.87 18.45 5.61
CA SER A 107 9.12 18.76 7.03
C SER A 107 9.01 17.49 7.91
N LEU A 108 9.67 17.48 9.06
CA LEU A 108 9.50 16.41 10.07
C LEU A 108 8.05 16.22 10.55
N LYS A 109 7.21 17.26 10.55
CA LYS A 109 5.79 17.15 10.93
C LYS A 109 5.04 16.18 10.02
N HIS A 110 5.16 16.37 8.70
CA HIS A 110 4.58 15.48 7.70
C HIS A 110 5.13 14.05 7.80
N VAL A 111 6.42 13.88 8.07
CA VAL A 111 7.02 12.54 8.29
C VAL A 111 6.36 11.83 9.47
N TYR A 112 6.12 12.56 10.57
CA TYR A 112 5.51 12.02 11.77
C TYR A 112 4.04 11.64 11.57
N GLU A 113 3.28 12.45 10.82
CA GLU A 113 1.90 12.13 10.43
C GLU A 113 1.83 10.88 9.56
N ILE A 114 2.68 10.79 8.54
CA ILE A 114 2.75 9.60 7.67
C ILE A 114 3.15 8.36 8.49
N ALA A 115 4.09 8.50 9.44
CA ALA A 115 4.51 7.41 10.30
C ALA A 115 3.37 6.93 11.22
N LYS A 116 2.53 7.83 11.75
CA LYS A 116 1.35 7.46 12.55
C LYS A 116 0.31 6.68 11.74
N ILE A 117 0.02 7.15 10.53
CA ILE A 117 -0.93 6.46 9.63
C ILE A 117 -0.40 5.07 9.31
N LYS A 118 0.88 4.96 8.93
CA LYS A 118 1.50 3.68 8.57
C LYS A 118 1.68 2.73 9.76
N LYS A 119 1.86 3.26 10.96
CA LYS A 119 1.90 2.44 12.19
C LYS A 119 0.54 1.82 12.51
N SER A 120 -0.55 2.43 12.07
CA SER A 120 -1.91 1.88 12.25
C SER A 120 -2.18 0.67 11.34
N ASP A 121 -1.22 0.26 10.51
CA ASP A 121 -1.33 -0.92 9.67
C ASP A 121 -1.27 -2.23 10.46
N PRO A 122 -2.05 -3.25 10.05
CA PRO A 122 -2.02 -4.56 10.67
C PRO A 122 -0.61 -5.17 10.60
N GLY A 123 -0.04 -5.46 11.78
CA GLY A 123 1.29 -6.04 11.94
C GLY A 123 2.41 -5.05 12.22
N MET A 124 2.13 -3.75 12.39
CA MET A 124 3.14 -2.74 12.80
C MET A 124 3.07 -2.35 14.29
N ASP A 125 2.21 -2.99 15.08
CA ASP A 125 1.96 -2.63 16.49
C ASP A 125 3.22 -2.72 17.37
N HIS A 126 4.07 -3.71 17.10
CA HIS A 126 5.30 -3.99 17.85
C HIS A 126 6.47 -3.06 17.50
N ILE A 127 6.34 -2.23 16.45
CA ILE A 127 7.42 -1.36 15.98
C ILE A 127 7.28 0.01 16.65
N PRO A 128 8.35 0.56 17.26
CA PRO A 128 8.30 1.90 17.83
C PRO A 128 8.11 2.94 16.71
N LEU A 129 7.39 4.02 17.02
CA LEU A 129 7.04 5.06 16.04
C LEU A 129 8.30 5.70 15.43
N GLU A 130 9.37 5.78 16.21
CA GLU A 130 10.67 6.29 15.74
C GLU A 130 11.26 5.43 14.62
N SER A 131 11.21 4.09 14.73
CA SER A 131 11.69 3.19 13.68
C SER A 131 10.87 3.31 12.40
N VAL A 132 9.55 3.53 12.53
CA VAL A 132 8.68 3.80 11.39
C VAL A 132 9.06 5.14 10.74
N ALA A 133 9.24 6.19 11.54
CA ALA A 133 9.65 7.51 11.05
C ALA A 133 11.01 7.48 10.34
N ARG A 134 12.01 6.80 10.91
CA ARG A 134 13.32 6.58 10.27
C ARG A 134 13.17 5.88 8.92
N SER A 135 12.29 4.88 8.83
CA SER A 135 12.02 4.18 7.57
C SER A 135 11.37 5.09 6.53
N VAL A 136 10.48 6.00 6.94
CA VAL A 136 9.88 7.02 6.07
C VAL A 136 10.94 8.01 5.58
N VAL A 137 11.82 8.49 6.46
CA VAL A 137 12.93 9.39 6.09
C VAL A 137 13.88 8.74 5.08
N ALA A 138 14.27 7.49 5.31
CA ALA A 138 15.12 6.74 4.38
C ALA A 138 14.45 6.59 3.00
N GLN A 139 13.13 6.38 2.97
CA GLN A 139 12.38 6.31 1.72
C GLN A 139 12.29 7.66 1.01
N ALA A 140 12.13 8.77 1.74
CA ALA A 140 12.16 10.11 1.19
C ALA A 140 13.54 10.40 0.56
N HIS A 141 14.63 10.04 1.25
CA HIS A 141 15.99 10.17 0.73
C HIS A 141 16.19 9.39 -0.57
N ASN A 142 15.72 8.14 -0.64
CA ASN A 142 15.80 7.31 -1.87
C ASN A 142 14.96 7.85 -3.04
N MET A 143 13.97 8.70 -2.77
CA MET A 143 13.16 9.38 -3.77
C MET A 143 13.68 10.77 -4.14
N GLY A 144 14.78 11.22 -3.54
CA GLY A 144 15.38 12.54 -3.78
C GLY A 144 14.60 13.66 -3.12
N ILE A 145 13.91 13.37 -2.01
CA ILE A 145 13.19 14.35 -1.22
C ILE A 145 14.06 14.72 -0.02
N LYS A 146 14.32 16.02 0.15
CA LYS A 146 15.10 16.53 1.28
C LYS A 146 14.18 16.66 2.49
N VAL A 147 14.55 16.04 3.61
CA VAL A 147 13.80 16.20 4.86
C VAL A 147 14.35 17.40 5.63
N ILE A 148 13.48 18.35 5.99
CA ILE A 148 13.83 19.53 6.78
C ILE A 148 13.33 19.34 8.21
N ALA A 149 14.22 19.64 9.16
CA ALA A 149 13.94 19.63 10.58
C ALA A 149 13.13 20.87 11.01
#